data_AF-A0A379LV28-F1
#
_entry.id   AF-A0A379LV28-F1
#
_cell.length_a   1.000
_cell.length_b   1.000
_cell.length_c   1.000
_cell.angle_alpha   90.00
_cell.angle_beta   90.00
_cell.angle_gamma   90.00
#
_symmetry.space_group_name_H-M   'P 1'
#
loop_
_entity.id
_entity.type
_entity.pdbx_description
1 polymer ?
#
loop_
_entity_poly.entity_id
_entity_poly.type
_entity_poly.pdbx_seq_one_letter_code
_entity_poly.pdbx_strand_id
1 'polypeptide(L)'
;MESIEVDGVFNVRSVSGPYLAPGRLFRSATLDHLTDEGRKVLEQIGIRTVIDLRDNRERPGSTATASWNVLHHPLYDPATGPPRSGEITAIYRTLLDERGTALTDAVRTLAYSPAPALVHCTAGKDRTGLVVAVAAAAVGVPDSAILDDYSCSGPRLRPYRENAVRILLSDLTLDPAQYAESVELHLDSPAPALQSALDHIRRRHGSVTGYLDAHGFTADDLAALRTRLLGEPELTVLHLSDVHARGTEDPSGRGTEEFFFGVDGVGRLRAVIEGASTSRLRPDIVVVTGDLAHRRAASTYPRLAAVFDEIRTRLQCPVLTVPGNHDDPVAFASVFGTNPEEHLRGFRVLGVDTSPGSLSSDELERLSHELATPAPYGTVVVMHHPPVPSPAATLTGRELARADEFAAVLHGSDVTAILAGHFHHPMAGVFAGVPVWVGGSLAYLQDIGTPGDSLVAFDDPAYSLVQCSRSGVRALPVALRTPEVLFRSSPTLTVAS
;
A
#
# COMPACT_ATOMS: atom_id res chain seq x y z
N MET A 1 -4.54 -10.16 -15.35
CA MET A 1 -5.78 -9.39 -15.62
C MET A 1 -6.96 -10.33 -15.57
N GLU A 2 -7.93 -10.04 -14.73
CA GLU A 2 -9.12 -10.85 -14.56
C GLU A 2 -10.21 -10.33 -15.51
N SER A 3 -10.63 -11.16 -16.47
CA SER A 3 -11.78 -10.86 -17.32
C SER A 3 -13.04 -11.00 -16.48
N ILE A 4 -14.01 -10.12 -16.71
CA ILE A 4 -15.29 -10.18 -16.02
C ILE A 4 -16.36 -10.36 -17.08
N GLU A 5 -17.13 -11.43 -16.97
CA GLU A 5 -18.30 -11.62 -17.82
C GLU A 5 -19.41 -10.70 -17.33
N VAL A 6 -19.82 -9.77 -18.19
CA VAL A 6 -20.93 -8.86 -17.94
C VAL A 6 -21.87 -8.96 -19.12
N ASP A 7 -23.06 -9.49 -18.88
CA ASP A 7 -24.01 -9.73 -19.95
C ASP A 7 -24.40 -8.41 -20.66
N GLY A 8 -24.44 -8.47 -21.99
CA GLY A 8 -24.66 -7.30 -22.83
C GLY A 8 -23.47 -6.34 -23.00
N VAL A 9 -22.32 -6.59 -22.37
CA VAL A 9 -21.13 -5.73 -22.49
C VAL A 9 -19.87 -6.57 -22.76
N PHE A 10 -19.09 -6.16 -23.75
CA PHE A 10 -17.81 -6.79 -24.04
C PHE A 10 -16.63 -5.97 -23.50
N ASN A 11 -15.46 -6.61 -23.47
CA ASN A 11 -14.19 -6.00 -23.07
C ASN A 11 -14.15 -5.48 -21.62
N VAL A 12 -15.04 -5.98 -20.74
CA VAL A 12 -15.05 -5.65 -19.31
C VAL A 12 -13.89 -6.32 -18.59
N ARG A 13 -13.09 -5.55 -17.85
CA ARG A 13 -12.04 -6.07 -16.96
C ARG A 13 -11.64 -5.07 -15.89
N SER A 14 -11.10 -5.60 -14.80
CA SER A 14 -10.32 -4.83 -13.83
C SER A 14 -8.96 -4.45 -14.43
N VAL A 15 -8.60 -3.17 -14.36
CA VAL A 15 -7.25 -2.68 -14.62
C VAL A 15 -6.46 -2.82 -13.31
N SER A 16 -5.86 -3.98 -13.12
CA SER A 16 -5.10 -4.33 -11.91
C SER A 16 -3.87 -5.16 -12.25
N GLY A 17 -2.92 -5.23 -11.33
CA GLY A 17 -1.66 -5.95 -11.52
C GLY A 17 -0.72 -5.72 -10.34
N PRO A 18 0.54 -6.16 -10.42
CA PRO A 18 1.51 -5.96 -9.33
C PRO A 18 1.76 -4.48 -8.98
N TYR A 19 1.38 -3.56 -9.86
CA TYR A 19 1.56 -2.11 -9.70
C TYR A 19 0.27 -1.36 -9.35
N LEU A 20 -0.91 -1.99 -9.43
CA LEU A 20 -2.20 -1.31 -9.28
C LEU A 20 -3.09 -2.08 -8.30
N ALA A 21 -3.67 -1.37 -7.34
CA ALA A 21 -4.59 -1.95 -6.36
C ALA A 21 -5.81 -2.57 -7.06
N PRO A 22 -6.21 -3.79 -6.69
CA PRO A 22 -7.34 -4.48 -7.31
C PRO A 22 -8.66 -3.75 -7.02
N GLY A 23 -9.61 -3.87 -7.94
CA GLY A 23 -10.98 -3.38 -7.73
C GLY A 23 -11.14 -1.86 -7.73
N ARG A 24 -10.18 -1.09 -8.26
CA ARG A 24 -10.23 0.39 -8.25
C ARG A 24 -10.64 1.01 -9.59
N LEU A 25 -10.10 0.48 -10.68
CA LEU A 25 -10.33 0.95 -12.04
C LEU A 25 -10.77 -0.22 -12.91
N PHE A 26 -11.83 0.00 -13.66
CA PHE A 26 -12.38 -0.93 -14.62
C PHE A 26 -12.46 -0.26 -15.98
N ARG A 27 -12.38 -1.07 -17.03
CA ARG A 27 -12.61 -0.62 -18.41
C ARG A 27 -13.59 -1.54 -19.10
N SER A 28 -14.37 -0.98 -20.02
CA SER A 28 -15.32 -1.75 -20.84
C SER A 28 -15.54 -1.11 -22.21
N ALA A 29 -16.24 -1.82 -23.07
CA ALA A 29 -16.95 -1.22 -24.19
C ALA A 29 -18.22 -0.48 -23.76
N THR A 30 -19.00 -0.02 -24.73
CA THR A 30 -20.26 0.68 -24.49
C THR A 30 -21.21 -0.13 -23.59
N LEU A 31 -21.93 0.58 -22.72
CA LEU A 31 -22.95 0.03 -21.85
C LEU A 31 -24.35 0.06 -22.47
N ASP A 32 -24.50 0.45 -23.74
CA ASP A 32 -25.81 0.64 -24.38
C ASP A 32 -26.63 -0.66 -24.49
N HIS A 33 -25.97 -1.82 -24.46
CA HIS A 33 -26.60 -3.14 -24.52
C HIS A 33 -26.61 -3.88 -23.17
N LEU A 34 -26.22 -3.19 -22.08
CA LEU A 34 -26.16 -3.75 -20.74
C LEU A 34 -27.54 -4.29 -20.31
N THR A 35 -27.58 -5.57 -19.95
CA THR A 35 -28.79 -6.21 -19.41
C THR A 35 -28.91 -5.97 -17.90
N ASP A 36 -30.06 -6.32 -17.32
CA ASP A 36 -30.26 -6.19 -15.86
C ASP A 36 -29.32 -7.10 -15.07
N GLU A 37 -28.99 -8.30 -15.59
CA GLU A 37 -28.00 -9.19 -14.97
C GLU A 37 -26.59 -8.60 -15.05
N GLY A 38 -26.20 -8.07 -16.22
CA GLY A 38 -24.93 -7.35 -16.35
C GLY A 38 -24.84 -6.16 -15.39
N ARG A 39 -25.94 -5.41 -15.20
CA ARG A 39 -26.00 -4.29 -14.26
C ARG A 39 -25.75 -4.76 -12.82
N LYS A 40 -26.38 -5.85 -12.39
CA LYS A 40 -26.17 -6.42 -11.05
C LYS A 40 -24.71 -6.79 -10.81
N VAL A 41 -24.03 -7.37 -11.80
CA VAL A 41 -22.59 -7.70 -11.70
C VAL A 41 -21.77 -6.43 -11.46
N LEU A 42 -22.00 -5.36 -12.24
CA LEU A 42 -21.30 -4.09 -12.05
C LEU A 42 -21.61 -3.41 -10.70
N GLU A 43 -22.84 -3.55 -10.20
CA GLU A 43 -23.24 -3.05 -8.87
C GLU A 43 -22.60 -3.86 -7.73
N GLN A 44 -22.49 -5.19 -7.87
CA GLN A 44 -21.81 -6.07 -6.90
C GLN A 44 -20.30 -5.80 -6.83
N ILE A 45 -19.68 -5.47 -7.97
CA ILE A 45 -18.29 -4.96 -8.03
C ILE A 45 -18.16 -3.62 -7.28
N GLY A 46 -19.27 -2.91 -7.09
CA GLY A 46 -19.30 -1.62 -6.40
C GLY A 46 -19.04 -0.45 -7.33
N ILE A 47 -19.20 -0.60 -8.65
CA ILE A 47 -19.07 0.53 -9.58
C ILE A 47 -20.06 1.64 -9.20
N ARG A 48 -19.54 2.85 -9.00
CA ARG A 48 -20.37 4.06 -8.73
C ARG A 48 -20.13 5.20 -9.70
N THR A 49 -18.98 5.22 -10.38
CA THR A 49 -18.63 6.27 -11.33
C THR A 49 -18.41 5.65 -12.69
N VAL A 50 -19.05 6.21 -13.71
CA VAL A 50 -18.86 5.83 -15.12
C VAL A 50 -18.30 7.03 -15.87
N ILE A 51 -17.16 6.84 -16.51
CA ILE A 51 -16.47 7.84 -17.33
C ILE A 51 -16.72 7.47 -18.79
N ASP A 52 -17.66 8.17 -19.43
CA ASP A 52 -18.03 7.94 -20.83
C ASP A 52 -17.26 8.92 -21.74
N LEU A 53 -16.37 8.35 -22.56
CA LEU A 53 -15.48 9.10 -23.46
C LEU A 53 -16.10 9.39 -24.85
N ARG A 54 -17.39 9.06 -25.02
CA ARG A 54 -18.13 9.19 -26.29
C ARG A 54 -18.76 10.55 -26.48
N ASP A 55 -18.81 11.00 -27.73
CA ASP A 55 -19.56 12.20 -28.08
C ASP A 55 -21.08 11.92 -28.16
N ASN A 56 -21.91 12.95 -28.33
CA ASN A 56 -23.37 12.80 -28.36
C ASN A 56 -23.87 11.91 -29.52
N ARG A 57 -23.18 11.90 -30.66
CA ARG A 57 -23.55 11.13 -31.86
C ARG A 57 -23.36 9.63 -31.68
N GLU A 58 -22.41 9.25 -30.83
CA GLU A 58 -22.14 7.87 -30.43
C GLU A 58 -23.08 7.36 -29.33
N ARG A 59 -24.05 8.18 -28.88
CA ARG A 59 -24.99 7.89 -27.78
C ARG A 59 -26.47 7.98 -28.20
N PRO A 60 -26.93 7.38 -29.33
CA PRO A 60 -28.35 7.42 -29.67
C PRO A 60 -29.16 6.56 -28.68
N GLY A 61 -29.70 7.18 -27.63
CA GLY A 61 -30.62 6.53 -26.69
C GLY A 61 -29.99 5.90 -25.45
N SER A 62 -28.83 6.37 -24.99
CA SER A 62 -28.26 5.86 -23.73
C SER A 62 -29.16 6.22 -22.54
N THR A 63 -29.92 5.24 -22.05
CA THR A 63 -30.77 5.31 -20.86
C THR A 63 -30.10 4.62 -19.69
N ALA A 64 -28.78 4.82 -19.48
CA ALA A 64 -28.07 4.30 -18.31
C ALA A 64 -28.53 5.03 -17.03
N THR A 65 -29.82 4.90 -16.71
CA THR A 65 -30.47 5.31 -15.48
C THR A 65 -30.20 4.21 -14.45
N ALA A 66 -28.94 4.12 -14.03
CA ALA A 66 -28.56 3.39 -12.83
C ALA A 66 -28.11 4.42 -11.77
N SER A 67 -27.92 3.97 -10.54
CA SER A 67 -27.41 4.75 -9.40
C SER A 67 -25.96 5.25 -9.57
N TRP A 68 -25.45 5.30 -10.80
CA TRP A 68 -24.09 5.67 -11.14
C TRP A 68 -23.99 7.16 -11.46
N ASN A 69 -22.91 7.77 -10.99
CA ASN A 69 -22.49 9.08 -11.41
C ASN A 69 -21.81 8.97 -12.79
N VAL A 70 -22.57 9.22 -13.86
CA VAL A 70 -22.05 9.18 -15.24
C VAL A 70 -21.48 10.56 -15.60
N LEU A 71 -20.19 10.60 -15.89
CA LEU A 71 -19.45 11.82 -16.25
C LEU A 71 -18.93 11.69 -17.68
N HIS A 72 -19.22 12.70 -18.50
CA HIS A 72 -18.96 12.69 -19.93
C HIS A 72 -17.72 13.51 -20.27
N HIS A 73 -16.71 12.86 -20.87
CA HIS A 73 -15.45 13.47 -21.30
C HIS A 73 -15.16 13.10 -22.76
N PRO A 74 -15.93 13.64 -23.73
CA PRO A 74 -15.83 13.26 -25.13
C PRO A 74 -14.45 13.62 -25.69
N LEU A 75 -13.70 12.63 -26.17
CA LEU A 75 -12.37 12.87 -26.73
C LEU A 75 -12.40 13.16 -28.22
N TYR A 76 -13.28 12.54 -29.00
CA TYR A 76 -13.40 12.90 -30.42
C TYR A 76 -14.07 14.26 -30.60
N ASP A 77 -13.84 14.87 -31.77
CA ASP A 77 -14.49 16.12 -32.13
C ASP A 77 -15.98 15.89 -32.40
N PRO A 78 -16.90 16.55 -31.67
CA PRO A 78 -18.33 16.46 -31.95
C PRO A 78 -18.71 16.85 -33.38
N ALA A 79 -17.89 17.62 -34.09
CA ALA A 79 -18.13 18.00 -35.49
C ALA A 79 -17.86 16.86 -36.47
N THR A 80 -16.82 16.04 -36.24
CA THR A 80 -16.37 14.98 -37.16
C THR A 80 -16.70 13.57 -36.67
N GLY A 81 -16.81 13.36 -35.35
CA GLY A 81 -17.08 12.08 -34.73
C GLY A 81 -15.86 11.13 -34.73
N PRO A 82 -16.07 9.82 -34.46
CA PRO A 82 -14.99 8.85 -34.51
C PRO A 82 -14.44 8.67 -35.94
N PRO A 83 -13.11 8.52 -36.10
CA PRO A 83 -12.50 8.30 -37.40
C PRO A 83 -12.98 6.97 -38.00
N ARG A 84 -13.29 6.99 -39.30
CA ARG A 84 -13.72 5.80 -40.04
C ARG A 84 -12.55 5.04 -40.69
N SER A 85 -11.46 5.74 -40.97
CA SER A 85 -10.24 5.21 -41.61
C SER A 85 -8.99 5.97 -41.14
N GLY A 86 -7.81 5.42 -41.45
CA GLY A 86 -6.50 6.05 -41.21
C GLY A 86 -5.66 5.32 -40.16
N GLU A 87 -4.39 5.75 -40.04
CA GLU A 87 -3.42 5.14 -39.14
C GLU A 87 -3.75 5.43 -37.66
N ILE A 88 -3.85 4.38 -36.85
CA ILE A 88 -4.16 4.47 -35.41
C ILE A 88 -3.15 5.35 -34.65
N THR A 89 -1.86 5.28 -34.99
CA THR A 89 -0.81 6.10 -34.36
C THR A 89 -1.05 7.59 -34.60
N ALA A 90 -1.42 7.95 -35.84
CA ALA A 90 -1.72 9.33 -36.19
C ALA A 90 -2.94 9.85 -35.42
N ILE A 91 -3.98 9.03 -35.29
CA ILE A 91 -5.19 9.35 -34.53
C ILE A 91 -4.87 9.58 -33.03
N TYR A 92 -4.04 8.71 -32.43
CA TYR A 92 -3.64 8.87 -31.03
C TYR A 92 -2.87 10.17 -30.80
N ARG A 93 -1.93 10.49 -31.70
CA ARG A 93 -1.19 11.75 -31.65
C ARG A 93 -2.12 12.95 -31.72
N THR A 94 -3.06 12.97 -32.67
CA THR A 94 -4.06 14.06 -32.78
C THR A 94 -4.90 14.19 -31.52
N LEU A 95 -5.37 13.09 -30.94
CA LEU A 95 -6.12 13.12 -29.67
C LEU A 95 -5.30 13.73 -28.52
N LEU A 96 -4.04 13.36 -28.40
CA LEU A 96 -3.14 13.87 -27.36
C LEU A 96 -2.85 15.36 -27.54
N ASP A 97 -2.59 15.79 -28.79
CA ASP A 97 -2.24 17.19 -29.08
C ASP A 97 -3.45 18.13 -28.99
N GLU A 98 -4.62 17.70 -29.45
CA GLU A 98 -5.79 18.58 -29.58
C GLU A 98 -6.78 18.47 -28.41
N ARG A 99 -6.75 17.36 -27.67
CA ARG A 99 -7.79 17.00 -26.67
C ARG A 99 -7.19 16.75 -25.29
N GLY A 100 -5.99 17.27 -25.03
CA GLY A 100 -5.27 17.01 -23.79
C GLY A 100 -6.00 17.46 -22.52
N THR A 101 -6.75 18.57 -22.56
CA THR A 101 -7.61 18.99 -21.45
C THR A 101 -8.72 17.97 -21.16
N ALA A 102 -9.46 17.52 -22.17
CA ALA A 102 -10.54 16.55 -21.98
C ALA A 102 -10.03 15.18 -21.49
N LEU A 103 -8.87 14.75 -21.98
CA LEU A 103 -8.22 13.53 -21.49
C LEU A 103 -7.80 13.70 -20.02
N THR A 104 -7.21 14.85 -19.68
CA THR A 104 -6.81 15.19 -18.31
C THR A 104 -8.00 15.26 -17.36
N ASP A 105 -9.13 15.81 -17.80
CA ASP A 105 -10.38 15.87 -17.02
C ASP A 105 -10.97 14.47 -16.75
N ALA A 106 -10.85 13.54 -17.71
CA ALA A 106 -11.21 12.15 -17.50
C ALA A 106 -10.31 11.47 -16.44
N VAL A 107 -8.99 11.73 -16.49
CA VAL A 107 -8.05 11.24 -15.46
C VAL A 107 -8.35 11.88 -14.09
N ARG A 108 -8.72 13.16 -14.03
CA ARG A 108 -9.11 13.84 -12.79
C ARG A 108 -10.38 13.25 -12.21
N THR A 109 -11.35 12.96 -13.07
CA THR A 109 -12.59 12.28 -12.66
C THR A 109 -12.31 10.91 -12.06
N LEU A 110 -11.38 10.16 -12.66
CA LEU A 110 -10.93 8.89 -12.11
C LEU A 110 -10.31 9.08 -10.71
N ALA A 111 -9.40 10.06 -10.55
CA ALA A 111 -8.72 10.35 -9.30
C ALA A 111 -9.69 10.56 -8.12
N TYR A 112 -10.76 11.33 -8.33
CA TYR A 112 -11.73 11.70 -7.30
C TYR A 112 -12.99 10.84 -7.23
N SER A 113 -13.10 9.77 -8.04
CA SER A 113 -14.22 8.85 -7.93
C SER A 113 -14.32 8.29 -6.50
N PRO A 114 -15.45 8.34 -5.79
CA PRO A 114 -15.51 7.87 -4.40
C PRO A 114 -15.43 6.33 -4.29
N ALA A 115 -15.81 5.62 -5.35
CA ALA A 115 -15.84 4.16 -5.40
C ALA A 115 -15.09 3.65 -6.65
N PRO A 116 -15.06 2.32 -6.90
CA PRO A 116 -14.59 1.76 -8.16
C PRO A 116 -15.18 2.50 -9.38
N ALA A 117 -14.31 2.87 -10.32
CA ALA A 117 -14.67 3.64 -11.52
C ALA A 117 -14.56 2.78 -12.77
N LEU A 118 -15.49 2.95 -13.71
CA LEU A 118 -15.48 2.29 -15.00
C LEU A 118 -15.29 3.33 -16.11
N VAL A 119 -14.23 3.17 -16.91
CA VAL A 119 -13.93 4.02 -18.08
C VAL A 119 -14.34 3.28 -19.34
N HIS A 120 -15.12 3.91 -20.20
CA HIS A 120 -15.49 3.28 -21.47
C HIS A 120 -15.54 4.26 -22.63
N CYS A 121 -15.49 3.68 -23.82
CA CYS A 121 -15.85 4.34 -25.06
C CYS A 121 -16.76 3.38 -25.84
N THR A 122 -16.79 3.45 -27.17
CA THR A 122 -17.60 2.53 -27.98
C THR A 122 -17.08 1.09 -27.95
N ALA A 123 -15.77 0.90 -28.12
CA ALA A 123 -15.13 -0.43 -28.13
C ALA A 123 -14.37 -0.77 -26.84
N GLY A 124 -14.14 0.23 -25.98
CA GLY A 124 -13.27 0.07 -24.81
C GLY A 124 -11.80 -0.11 -25.16
N LYS A 125 -11.38 0.32 -26.36
CA LYS A 125 -10.03 0.09 -26.93
C LYS A 125 -9.20 1.37 -26.94
N ASP A 126 -9.56 2.32 -27.80
CA ASP A 126 -8.73 3.47 -28.17
C ASP A 126 -8.69 4.55 -27.09
N ARG A 127 -9.75 5.36 -27.02
CA ARG A 127 -9.90 6.44 -26.02
C ARG A 127 -9.79 5.92 -24.60
N THR A 128 -10.42 4.78 -24.32
CA THR A 128 -10.28 4.09 -23.03
C THR A 128 -8.85 3.66 -22.76
N GLY A 129 -8.16 3.10 -23.76
CA GLY A 129 -6.76 2.72 -23.65
C GLY A 129 -5.85 3.91 -23.38
N LEU A 130 -6.05 5.05 -24.06
CA LEU A 130 -5.29 6.28 -23.82
C LEU A 130 -5.50 6.82 -22.40
N VAL A 131 -6.74 6.94 -21.91
CA VAL A 131 -7.03 7.43 -20.55
C VAL A 131 -6.44 6.48 -19.50
N VAL A 132 -6.63 5.17 -19.65
CA VAL A 132 -6.08 4.16 -18.73
C VAL A 132 -4.55 4.18 -18.74
N ALA A 133 -3.92 4.25 -19.91
CA ALA A 133 -2.48 4.28 -20.06
C ALA A 133 -1.85 5.54 -19.45
N VAL A 134 -2.44 6.71 -19.71
CA VAL A 134 -1.97 7.99 -19.14
C VAL A 134 -2.12 7.97 -17.62
N ALA A 135 -3.25 7.50 -17.09
CA ALA A 135 -3.46 7.40 -15.64
C ALA A 135 -2.46 6.44 -14.98
N ALA A 136 -2.24 5.25 -15.56
CA ALA A 136 -1.30 4.26 -15.06
C ALA A 136 0.16 4.76 -15.13
N ALA A 137 0.57 5.37 -16.25
CA ALA A 137 1.90 5.91 -16.39
C ALA A 137 2.17 7.09 -15.44
N ALA A 138 1.16 7.93 -15.17
CA ALA A 138 1.28 9.04 -14.20
C ALA A 138 1.57 8.56 -12.76
N VAL A 139 1.05 7.39 -12.38
CA VAL A 139 1.33 6.80 -11.05
C VAL A 139 2.54 5.87 -11.04
N GLY A 140 3.29 5.78 -12.14
CA GLY A 140 4.58 5.08 -12.23
C GLY A 140 4.50 3.60 -12.64
N VAL A 141 3.37 3.14 -13.20
CA VAL A 141 3.29 1.78 -13.75
C VAL A 141 4.24 1.66 -14.96
N PRO A 142 5.05 0.58 -15.06
CA PRO A 142 5.93 0.37 -16.20
C PRO A 142 5.17 0.21 -17.53
N ASP A 143 5.74 0.75 -18.61
CA ASP A 143 5.14 0.70 -19.95
C ASP A 143 4.78 -0.72 -20.38
N SER A 144 5.64 -1.71 -20.12
CA SER A 144 5.37 -3.11 -20.47
C SER A 144 4.03 -3.59 -19.90
N ALA A 145 3.75 -3.29 -18.63
CA ALA A 145 2.48 -3.67 -17.99
C ALA A 145 1.28 -2.92 -18.58
N ILE A 146 1.46 -1.65 -18.96
CA ILE A 146 0.42 -0.83 -19.61
C ILE A 146 0.10 -1.36 -21.01
N LEU A 147 1.13 -1.70 -21.78
CA LEU A 147 1.00 -2.26 -23.13
C LEU A 147 0.36 -3.65 -23.13
N ASP A 148 0.69 -4.49 -22.15
CA ASP A 148 0.07 -5.80 -21.96
C ASP A 148 -1.43 -5.68 -21.68
N ASP A 149 -1.86 -4.73 -20.83
CA ASP A 149 -3.29 -4.44 -20.62
C ASP A 149 -3.98 -3.99 -21.89
N TYR A 150 -3.38 -3.04 -22.60
CA TYR A 150 -3.98 -2.49 -23.81
C TYR A 150 -4.17 -3.57 -24.88
N SER A 151 -3.15 -4.41 -25.09
CA SER A 151 -3.11 -5.44 -26.13
C SER A 151 -4.16 -6.54 -25.96
N CYS A 152 -4.70 -6.71 -24.75
CA CYS A 152 -5.81 -7.62 -24.48
C CYS A 152 -7.13 -7.21 -25.17
N SER A 153 -7.26 -5.95 -25.61
CA SER A 153 -8.54 -5.42 -26.08
C SER A 153 -8.95 -5.96 -27.46
N GLY A 154 -8.01 -6.01 -28.42
CA GLY A 154 -8.27 -6.41 -29.81
C GLY A 154 -8.83 -7.83 -29.95
N PRO A 155 -8.13 -8.87 -29.42
CA PRO A 155 -8.63 -10.24 -29.47
C PRO A 155 -10.02 -10.43 -28.85
N ARG A 156 -10.36 -9.64 -27.82
CA ARG A 156 -11.68 -9.67 -27.16
C ARG A 156 -12.75 -8.92 -27.95
N LEU A 157 -12.37 -7.91 -28.71
CA LEU A 157 -13.25 -7.08 -29.51
C LEU A 157 -13.68 -7.78 -30.80
N ARG A 158 -12.74 -8.46 -31.44
CA ARG A 158 -12.85 -8.98 -32.81
C ARG A 158 -14.09 -9.84 -33.04
N PRO A 159 -14.44 -10.82 -32.17
CA PRO A 159 -15.62 -11.67 -32.38
C PRO A 159 -16.94 -10.88 -32.45
N TYR A 160 -17.02 -9.73 -31.77
CA TYR A 160 -18.25 -8.94 -31.67
C TYR A 160 -18.35 -7.86 -32.76
N ARG A 161 -17.22 -7.41 -33.34
CA ARG A 161 -17.20 -6.24 -34.22
C ARG A 161 -16.74 -6.50 -35.65
N GLU A 162 -16.10 -7.62 -35.94
CA GLU A 162 -15.48 -7.86 -37.25
C GLU A 162 -16.46 -7.68 -38.41
N ASN A 163 -17.68 -8.22 -38.31
CA ASN A 163 -18.68 -8.07 -39.37
C ASN A 163 -19.15 -6.62 -39.54
N ALA A 164 -19.38 -5.91 -38.43
CA ALA A 164 -19.79 -4.51 -38.48
C ALA A 164 -18.72 -3.61 -39.09
N VAL A 165 -17.43 -3.88 -38.81
CA VAL A 165 -16.30 -3.17 -39.42
C VAL A 165 -16.22 -3.45 -40.90
N ARG A 166 -16.41 -4.69 -41.34
CA ARG A 166 -16.40 -5.04 -42.77
C ARG A 166 -17.46 -4.26 -43.55
N ILE A 167 -18.67 -4.13 -42.99
CA ILE A 167 -19.77 -3.36 -43.58
C ILE A 167 -19.41 -1.86 -43.59
N LEU A 168 -18.90 -1.32 -42.48
CA LEU A 168 -18.48 0.09 -42.41
C LEU A 168 -17.45 0.44 -43.48
N LEU A 169 -16.45 -0.44 -43.69
CA LEU A 169 -15.36 -0.19 -44.63
C LEU A 169 -15.77 -0.43 -46.09
N SER A 170 -16.79 -1.26 -46.37
CA SER A 170 -17.28 -1.44 -47.74
C SER A 170 -17.94 -0.19 -48.31
N ASP A 171 -18.41 0.73 -47.45
CA ASP A 171 -18.97 2.02 -47.86
C ASP A 171 -17.89 3.05 -48.21
N LEU A 172 -16.61 2.74 -47.99
CA LEU A 172 -15.48 3.62 -48.25
C LEU A 172 -14.71 3.19 -49.49
N THR A 173 -14.23 4.17 -50.27
CA THR A 173 -13.29 3.92 -51.37
C THR A 173 -11.86 3.96 -50.83
N LEU A 174 -11.32 2.80 -50.46
CA LEU A 174 -9.97 2.65 -49.88
C LEU A 174 -9.11 1.75 -50.77
N ASP A 175 -7.82 2.08 -50.87
CA ASP A 175 -6.83 1.14 -51.43
C ASP A 175 -6.52 -0.01 -50.45
N PRO A 176 -5.80 -1.08 -50.87
CA PRO A 176 -5.52 -2.22 -50.00
C PRO A 176 -4.76 -1.88 -48.71
N ALA A 177 -3.86 -0.89 -48.75
CA ALA A 177 -3.09 -0.48 -47.57
C ALA A 177 -3.97 0.30 -46.60
N GLN A 178 -4.74 1.26 -47.11
CA GLN A 178 -5.70 2.04 -46.33
C GLN A 178 -6.79 1.15 -45.71
N TYR A 179 -7.24 0.12 -46.42
CA TYR A 179 -8.18 -0.86 -45.89
C TYR A 179 -7.55 -1.64 -44.73
N ALA A 180 -6.32 -2.13 -44.88
CA ALA A 180 -5.61 -2.84 -43.82
C ALA A 180 -5.41 -1.98 -42.56
N GLU A 181 -4.95 -0.73 -42.71
CA GLU A 181 -4.82 0.23 -41.61
C GLU A 181 -6.17 0.51 -40.92
N SER A 182 -7.25 0.61 -41.70
CA SER A 182 -8.59 0.85 -41.15
C SER A 182 -9.14 -0.37 -40.41
N VAL A 183 -8.82 -1.59 -40.87
CA VAL A 183 -9.13 -2.83 -40.13
C VAL A 183 -8.39 -2.86 -38.80
N GLU A 184 -7.09 -2.56 -38.80
CA GLU A 184 -6.26 -2.50 -37.58
C GLU A 184 -6.82 -1.44 -36.61
N LEU A 185 -7.15 -0.25 -37.10
CA LEU A 185 -7.78 0.83 -36.33
C LEU A 185 -9.03 0.36 -35.59
N HIS A 186 -9.91 -0.40 -36.25
CA HIS A 186 -11.20 -0.77 -35.64
C HIS A 186 -11.18 -2.06 -34.82
N LEU A 187 -10.31 -3.02 -35.15
CA LEU A 187 -10.35 -4.36 -34.57
C LEU A 187 -9.16 -4.68 -33.66
N ASP A 188 -8.00 -4.06 -33.88
CA ASP A 188 -6.77 -4.47 -33.23
C ASP A 188 -6.27 -3.42 -32.21
N SER A 189 -5.55 -3.89 -31.20
CA SER A 189 -4.93 -3.05 -30.16
C SER A 189 -3.41 -3.22 -30.20
N PRO A 190 -2.72 -2.66 -31.20
CA PRO A 190 -1.28 -2.86 -31.38
C PRO A 190 -0.47 -2.13 -30.31
N ALA A 191 0.28 -2.87 -29.49
CA ALA A 191 1.19 -2.30 -28.48
C ALA A 191 2.09 -1.17 -29.04
N PRO A 192 2.66 -1.28 -30.27
CA PRO A 192 3.47 -0.19 -30.84
C PRO A 192 2.73 1.15 -30.98
N ALA A 193 1.41 1.15 -31.27
CA ALA A 193 0.64 2.38 -31.38
C ALA A 193 0.49 3.09 -30.02
N LEU A 194 0.22 2.33 -28.95
CA LEU A 194 0.12 2.90 -27.61
C LEU A 194 1.51 3.33 -27.08
N GLN A 195 2.57 2.57 -27.36
CA GLN A 195 3.94 2.98 -27.02
C GLN A 195 4.29 4.31 -27.71
N SER A 196 4.00 4.43 -29.01
CA SER A 196 4.24 5.67 -29.77
C SER A 196 3.49 6.87 -29.18
N ALA A 197 2.28 6.66 -28.66
CA ALA A 197 1.50 7.68 -27.97
C ALA A 197 2.14 8.12 -26.64
N LEU A 198 2.58 7.19 -25.80
CA LEU A 198 3.31 7.49 -24.55
C LEU A 198 4.64 8.19 -24.83
N ASP A 199 5.37 7.75 -25.85
CA ASP A 199 6.62 8.39 -26.26
C ASP A 199 6.39 9.79 -26.83
N HIS A 200 5.29 10.01 -27.54
CA HIS A 200 4.90 11.34 -28.02
C HIS A 200 4.68 12.31 -26.87
N ILE A 201 3.94 11.90 -25.84
CA ILE A 201 3.78 12.66 -24.59
C ILE A 201 5.14 13.02 -24.00
N ARG A 202 6.01 12.02 -23.79
CA ARG A 202 7.32 12.22 -23.15
C ARG A 202 8.25 13.12 -23.96
N ARG A 203 8.26 12.97 -25.29
CA ARG A 203 9.07 13.83 -26.17
C ARG A 203 8.63 15.29 -26.09
N ARG A 204 7.33 15.57 -25.97
CA ARG A 204 6.78 16.93 -26.02
C ARG A 204 6.70 17.61 -24.66
N HIS A 205 6.48 16.85 -23.59
CA HIS A 205 6.22 17.36 -22.23
C HIS A 205 7.24 16.87 -21.18
N GLY A 206 8.25 16.08 -21.59
CA GLY A 206 9.28 15.50 -20.71
C GLY A 206 8.81 14.29 -19.91
N SER A 207 7.54 14.24 -19.50
CA SER A 207 6.94 13.12 -18.74
C SER A 207 5.43 13.07 -18.93
N VAL A 208 4.81 11.97 -18.52
CA VAL A 208 3.33 11.86 -18.51
C VAL A 208 2.70 12.81 -17.50
N THR A 209 3.31 12.97 -16.33
CA THR A 209 2.87 13.96 -15.34
C THR A 209 3.05 15.39 -15.86
N GLY A 210 4.10 15.67 -16.63
CA GLY A 210 4.30 16.97 -17.29
C GLY A 210 3.25 17.29 -18.36
N TYR A 211 2.75 16.27 -19.06
CA TYR A 211 1.60 16.44 -19.96
C TYR A 211 0.31 16.74 -19.20
N LEU A 212 0.02 16.00 -18.14
CA LEU A 212 -1.14 16.27 -17.29
C LEU A 212 -1.08 17.69 -16.68
N ASP A 213 0.08 18.09 -16.15
CA ASP A 213 0.32 19.44 -15.59
C ASP A 213 0.11 20.54 -16.64
N ALA A 214 0.65 20.37 -17.85
CA ALA A 214 0.44 21.29 -18.97
C ALA A 214 -1.04 21.46 -19.38
N HIS A 215 -1.89 20.50 -18.99
CA HIS A 215 -3.34 20.51 -19.21
C HIS A 215 -4.15 20.75 -17.93
N GLY A 216 -3.52 21.29 -16.88
CA GLY A 216 -4.17 21.78 -15.66
C GLY A 216 -4.33 20.75 -14.54
N PHE A 217 -3.67 19.60 -14.62
CA PHE A 217 -3.66 18.60 -13.54
C PHE A 217 -2.70 19.01 -12.43
N THR A 218 -3.20 19.11 -11.21
CA THR A 218 -2.44 19.63 -10.07
C THR A 218 -1.67 18.52 -9.34
N ALA A 219 -0.78 18.91 -8.43
CA ALA A 219 -0.13 17.98 -7.50
C ALA A 219 -1.14 17.23 -6.60
N ASP A 220 -2.22 17.91 -6.20
CA ASP A 220 -3.30 17.30 -5.42
C ASP A 220 -4.08 16.27 -6.24
N ASP A 221 -4.34 16.57 -7.54
CA ASP A 221 -4.96 15.60 -8.46
C ASP A 221 -4.09 14.34 -8.60
N LEU A 222 -2.76 14.50 -8.69
CA LEU A 222 -1.81 13.38 -8.77
C LEU A 222 -1.76 12.56 -7.48
N ALA A 223 -1.81 13.22 -6.31
CA ALA A 223 -1.91 12.52 -5.03
C ALA A 223 -3.21 11.72 -4.93
N ALA A 224 -4.34 12.31 -5.31
CA ALA A 224 -5.64 11.63 -5.35
C ALA A 224 -5.64 10.44 -6.33
N LEU A 225 -5.01 10.60 -7.51
CA LEU A 225 -4.89 9.52 -8.49
C LEU A 225 -4.05 8.36 -7.96
N ARG A 226 -2.93 8.66 -7.27
CA ARG A 226 -2.11 7.64 -6.61
C ARG A 226 -2.90 6.89 -5.56
N THR A 227 -3.61 7.58 -4.67
CA THR A 227 -4.51 6.95 -3.70
C THR A 227 -5.56 6.06 -4.38
N ARG A 228 -6.18 6.54 -5.46
CA ARG A 228 -7.18 5.79 -6.22
C ARG A 228 -6.63 4.50 -6.78
N LEU A 229 -5.47 4.56 -7.44
CA LEU A 229 -4.94 3.49 -8.27
C LEU A 229 -3.97 2.56 -7.54
N LEU A 230 -3.24 3.05 -6.56
CA LEU A 230 -2.27 2.30 -5.77
C LEU A 230 -2.82 1.87 -4.41
N GLY A 231 -3.95 2.45 -3.99
CA GLY A 231 -4.47 2.34 -2.63
C GLY A 231 -3.89 3.43 -1.71
N GLU A 232 -4.37 3.48 -0.48
CA GLU A 232 -3.72 4.30 0.55
C GLU A 232 -2.32 3.77 0.82
N PRO A 233 -1.30 4.64 0.90
CA PRO A 233 0.02 4.24 1.38
C PRO A 233 -0.13 3.63 2.78
N GLU A 234 0.32 2.40 2.91
CA GLU A 234 0.27 1.65 4.16
C GLU A 234 1.67 1.11 4.44
N LEU A 235 2.16 1.37 5.66
CA LEU A 235 3.38 0.79 6.18
C LEU A 235 3.01 -0.40 7.07
N THR A 236 3.45 -1.60 6.70
CA THR A 236 3.29 -2.79 7.52
C THR A 236 4.56 -3.06 8.34
N VAL A 237 4.46 -2.90 9.66
CA VAL A 237 5.55 -3.11 10.62
C VAL A 237 5.34 -4.43 11.35
N LEU A 238 6.33 -5.32 11.29
CA LEU A 238 6.44 -6.44 12.22
C LEU A 238 7.14 -5.95 13.48
N HIS A 239 6.38 -5.74 14.56
CA HIS A 239 6.85 -5.13 15.79
C HIS A 239 7.15 -6.20 16.85
N LEU A 240 8.42 -6.33 17.20
CA LEU A 240 8.98 -7.23 18.19
C LEU A 240 9.48 -6.42 19.39
N SER A 241 9.50 -7.02 20.57
CA SER A 241 10.00 -6.34 21.77
C SER A 241 10.52 -7.35 22.79
N ASP A 242 11.38 -6.87 23.70
CA ASP A 242 11.75 -7.54 24.95
C ASP A 242 12.23 -8.98 24.70
N VAL A 243 13.29 -9.11 23.91
CA VAL A 243 13.87 -10.40 23.50
C VAL A 243 14.53 -11.10 24.68
N HIS A 244 15.25 -10.35 25.52
CA HIS A 244 16.06 -10.86 26.63
C HIS A 244 16.95 -12.06 26.26
N ALA A 245 17.73 -11.92 25.19
CA ALA A 245 18.75 -12.90 24.83
C ALA A 245 19.77 -13.05 25.96
N ARG A 246 20.17 -14.30 26.24
CA ARG A 246 21.12 -14.62 27.31
C ARG A 246 22.52 -14.86 26.79
N GLY A 247 23.53 -14.43 27.56
CA GLY A 247 24.93 -14.67 27.27
C GLY A 247 25.30 -16.16 27.27
N THR A 248 26.42 -16.51 26.64
CA THR A 248 26.91 -17.88 26.51
C THR A 248 27.49 -18.48 27.80
N GLU A 249 27.69 -17.66 28.84
CA GLU A 249 28.34 -18.04 30.10
C GLU A 249 27.39 -18.64 31.15
N ASP A 250 26.08 -18.71 30.88
CA ASP A 250 25.13 -19.53 31.65
C ASP A 250 24.47 -20.61 30.77
N PRO A 251 25.18 -21.72 30.47
CA PRO A 251 24.61 -22.85 29.73
C PRO A 251 23.67 -23.71 30.60
N SER A 252 23.66 -23.48 31.91
CA SER A 252 23.01 -24.34 32.90
C SER A 252 21.59 -23.90 33.26
N GLY A 253 21.26 -22.63 33.01
CA GLY A 253 20.03 -21.99 33.51
C GLY A 253 19.98 -21.89 35.03
N ARG A 254 21.08 -22.18 35.75
CA ARG A 254 21.17 -22.19 37.21
C ARG A 254 21.86 -20.95 37.78
N GLY A 255 21.86 -19.83 37.06
CA GLY A 255 22.09 -18.52 37.65
C GLY A 255 21.02 -18.21 38.72
N THR A 256 21.40 -17.51 39.77
CA THR A 256 20.70 -17.38 41.07
C THR A 256 19.36 -16.62 41.08
N GLU A 257 18.63 -16.53 39.96
CA GLU A 257 17.27 -15.97 39.93
C GLU A 257 16.29 -16.91 39.23
N GLU A 258 15.31 -17.38 40.02
CA GLU A 258 14.29 -18.37 39.66
C GLU A 258 13.28 -17.92 38.58
N PHE A 259 13.28 -16.63 38.19
CA PHE A 259 12.18 -16.00 37.44
C PHE A 259 12.18 -16.19 35.91
N PHE A 260 13.28 -16.63 35.28
CA PHE A 260 13.37 -16.78 33.81
C PHE A 260 13.87 -18.17 33.36
N PHE A 261 13.76 -19.21 34.18
CA PHE A 261 14.24 -20.54 33.80
C PHE A 261 13.58 -21.02 32.49
N GLY A 262 14.37 -21.37 31.47
CA GLY A 262 13.86 -21.96 30.22
C GLY A 262 13.46 -21.01 29.08
N VAL A 263 13.60 -19.68 29.21
CA VAL A 263 13.29 -18.74 28.11
C VAL A 263 14.47 -18.63 27.12
N ASP A 264 14.23 -19.02 25.86
CA ASP A 264 15.16 -18.81 24.74
C ASP A 264 14.67 -17.68 23.81
N GLY A 265 15.04 -16.44 24.13
CA GLY A 265 14.65 -15.25 23.35
C GLY A 265 15.12 -15.29 21.88
N VAL A 266 16.31 -15.84 21.62
CA VAL A 266 16.86 -15.93 20.26
C VAL A 266 16.14 -17.00 19.45
N GLY A 267 15.82 -18.14 20.06
CA GLY A 267 14.96 -19.15 19.46
C GLY A 267 13.56 -18.62 19.13
N ARG A 268 12.99 -17.79 20.01
CA ARG A 268 11.68 -17.15 19.78
C ARG A 268 11.69 -16.13 18.65
N LEU A 269 12.75 -15.33 18.53
CA LEU A 269 12.97 -14.50 17.33
C LEU A 269 12.93 -15.35 16.06
N ARG A 270 13.67 -16.47 16.03
CA ARG A 270 13.67 -17.38 14.87
C ARG A 270 12.30 -18.01 14.58
N ALA A 271 11.53 -18.33 15.63
CA ALA A 271 10.17 -18.84 15.47
C ALA A 271 9.24 -17.80 14.82
N VAL A 272 9.38 -16.51 15.18
CA VAL A 272 8.64 -15.42 14.50
C VAL A 272 9.02 -15.37 13.02
N ILE A 273 10.31 -15.46 12.69
CA ILE A 273 10.79 -15.44 11.29
C ILE A 273 10.18 -16.58 10.48
N GLU A 274 10.16 -17.79 11.05
CA GLU A 274 9.59 -18.96 10.39
C GLU A 274 8.09 -18.79 10.11
N GLY A 275 7.34 -18.34 11.12
CA GLY A 275 5.91 -18.07 10.98
C GLY A 275 5.62 -16.97 9.96
N ALA A 276 6.36 -15.86 10.00
CA ALA A 276 6.21 -14.76 9.06
C ALA A 276 6.55 -15.20 7.62
N SER A 277 7.66 -15.93 7.44
CA SER A 277 8.14 -16.39 6.12
C SER A 277 7.19 -17.37 5.43
N THR A 278 6.54 -18.23 6.20
CA THR A 278 5.60 -19.24 5.69
C THR A 278 4.18 -18.69 5.47
N SER A 279 3.92 -17.49 5.99
CA SER A 279 2.65 -16.79 5.83
C SER A 279 2.62 -15.92 4.56
N ARG A 280 1.45 -15.32 4.28
CA ARG A 280 1.30 -14.25 3.28
C ARG A 280 1.65 -12.85 3.84
N LEU A 281 2.13 -12.75 5.08
CA LEU A 281 2.62 -11.48 5.64
C LEU A 281 3.84 -11.01 4.86
N ARG A 282 3.84 -9.73 4.47
CA ARG A 282 4.94 -9.07 3.80
C ARG A 282 5.19 -7.75 4.53
N PRO A 283 5.92 -7.77 5.66
CA PRO A 283 6.25 -6.54 6.36
C PRO A 283 7.15 -5.68 5.48
N ASP A 284 6.95 -4.37 5.52
CA ASP A 284 7.85 -3.39 4.90
C ASP A 284 9.08 -3.14 5.79
N ILE A 285 8.97 -3.40 7.10
CA ILE A 285 10.06 -3.28 8.08
C ILE A 285 9.80 -4.18 9.30
N VAL A 286 10.87 -4.68 9.91
CA VAL A 286 10.84 -5.25 11.26
C VAL A 286 11.40 -4.22 12.24
N VAL A 287 10.67 -3.99 13.33
CA VAL A 287 11.09 -3.12 14.42
C VAL A 287 11.29 -3.94 15.68
N VAL A 288 12.39 -3.71 16.40
CA VAL A 288 12.64 -4.32 17.72
C VAL A 288 12.80 -3.23 18.79
N THR A 289 11.80 -3.09 19.67
CA THR A 289 11.70 -2.01 20.67
C THR A 289 12.43 -2.32 21.97
N GLY A 290 13.72 -2.63 21.90
CA GLY A 290 14.59 -2.73 23.08
C GLY A 290 14.53 -4.03 23.87
N ASP A 291 15.33 -4.03 24.94
CA ASP A 291 15.62 -5.17 25.80
C ASP A 291 16.05 -6.40 25.00
N LEU A 292 17.02 -6.19 24.11
CA LEU A 292 17.57 -7.25 23.27
C LEU A 292 18.37 -8.24 24.10
N ALA A 293 19.25 -7.74 24.96
CA ALA A 293 20.09 -8.52 25.84
C ALA A 293 19.51 -8.56 27.27
N HIS A 294 19.61 -9.70 27.92
CA HIS A 294 19.34 -9.81 29.35
C HIS A 294 20.58 -9.38 30.14
N ARG A 295 20.40 -8.46 31.10
CA ARG A 295 21.44 -7.98 32.03
C ARG A 295 22.71 -7.48 31.34
N ARG A 296 22.56 -6.69 30.27
CA ARG A 296 23.69 -6.03 29.60
C ARG A 296 24.74 -7.03 29.08
N ALA A 297 24.33 -8.26 28.77
CA ALA A 297 25.23 -9.32 28.34
C ALA A 297 25.77 -9.05 26.93
N ALA A 298 26.92 -8.37 26.85
CA ALA A 298 27.55 -7.94 25.59
C ALA A 298 27.82 -9.09 24.60
N SER A 299 28.03 -10.32 25.10
CA SER A 299 28.23 -11.52 24.27
C SER A 299 27.02 -11.90 23.42
N THR A 300 25.84 -11.32 23.66
CA THR A 300 24.61 -11.62 22.93
C THR A 300 24.49 -10.87 21.60
N TYR A 301 25.06 -9.66 21.49
CA TYR A 301 24.87 -8.78 20.35
C TYR A 301 25.36 -9.36 19.01
N PRO A 302 26.53 -10.02 18.91
CA PRO A 302 26.93 -10.65 17.66
C PRO A 302 25.95 -11.72 17.17
N ARG A 303 25.35 -12.48 18.11
CA ARG A 303 24.35 -13.51 17.77
C ARG A 303 23.02 -12.89 17.36
N LEU A 304 22.62 -11.80 18.01
CA LEU A 304 21.42 -11.04 17.64
C LEU A 304 21.59 -10.39 16.25
N ALA A 305 22.75 -9.83 15.95
CA ALA A 305 23.07 -9.29 14.63
C ALA A 305 22.94 -10.34 13.53
N ALA A 306 23.48 -11.55 13.75
CA ALA A 306 23.30 -12.66 12.82
C ALA A 306 21.82 -13.01 12.59
N VAL A 307 20.99 -13.01 13.64
CA VAL A 307 19.54 -13.22 13.50
C VAL A 307 18.87 -12.07 12.75
N PHE A 308 19.28 -10.82 12.95
CA PHE A 308 18.73 -9.70 12.20
C PHE A 308 19.10 -9.77 10.72
N ASP A 309 20.28 -10.29 10.38
CA ASP A 309 20.64 -10.57 8.99
C ASP A 309 19.80 -11.73 8.39
N GLU A 310 19.49 -12.75 9.20
CA GLU A 310 18.52 -13.79 8.82
C GLU A 310 17.14 -13.17 8.55
N ILE A 311 16.66 -12.24 9.39
CA ILE A 311 15.39 -11.52 9.19
C ILE A 311 15.41 -10.76 7.85
N ARG A 312 16.44 -9.93 7.62
CA ARG A 312 16.58 -9.13 6.39
C ARG A 312 16.55 -10.01 5.15
N THR A 313 17.24 -11.16 5.20
CA THR A 313 17.33 -12.10 4.08
C THR A 313 16.00 -12.81 3.82
N ARG A 314 15.33 -13.32 4.87
CA ARG A 314 14.12 -14.14 4.72
C ARG A 314 12.86 -13.31 4.46
N LEU A 315 12.74 -12.15 5.09
CA LEU A 315 11.56 -11.27 4.95
C LEU A 315 11.74 -10.18 3.89
N GLN A 316 12.96 -9.99 3.38
CA GLN A 316 13.29 -9.01 2.33
C GLN A 316 12.95 -7.56 2.73
N CYS A 317 13.12 -7.23 4.01
CA CYS A 317 12.84 -5.90 4.57
C CYS A 317 13.93 -5.48 5.57
N PRO A 318 14.13 -4.18 5.82
CA PRO A 318 15.05 -3.70 6.85
C PRO A 318 14.63 -4.13 8.26
N VAL A 319 15.60 -4.08 9.18
CA VAL A 319 15.41 -4.27 10.62
C VAL A 319 15.94 -3.04 11.32
N LEU A 320 15.06 -2.35 12.04
CA LEU A 320 15.37 -1.19 12.87
C LEU A 320 15.22 -1.59 14.35
N THR A 321 16.21 -1.25 15.17
CA THR A 321 16.20 -1.61 16.60
C THR A 321 16.63 -0.42 17.44
N VAL A 322 16.04 -0.29 18.62
CA VAL A 322 16.43 0.67 19.65
C VAL A 322 16.86 -0.07 20.92
N PRO A 323 17.68 0.51 21.80
CA PRO A 323 18.08 -0.14 23.05
C PRO A 323 16.97 -0.04 24.10
N GLY A 324 16.88 -1.04 24.98
CA GLY A 324 16.09 -0.98 26.21
C GLY A 324 16.95 -0.83 27.47
N ASN A 325 16.33 -0.75 28.64
CA ASN A 325 17.06 -0.53 29.90
C ASN A 325 17.96 -1.72 30.31
N HIS A 326 17.71 -2.92 29.78
CA HIS A 326 18.57 -4.08 29.97
C HIS A 326 19.73 -4.16 28.99
N ASP A 327 19.77 -3.32 27.95
CA ASP A 327 20.86 -3.31 26.99
C ASP A 327 22.10 -2.55 27.50
N ASP A 328 23.28 -3.05 27.11
CA ASP A 328 24.53 -2.33 27.31
C ASP A 328 24.67 -1.26 26.21
N PRO A 329 24.74 0.03 26.55
CA PRO A 329 24.69 1.10 25.55
C PRO A 329 25.91 1.08 24.62
N VAL A 330 27.09 0.72 25.13
CA VAL A 330 28.32 0.71 24.33
C VAL A 330 28.33 -0.47 23.38
N ALA A 331 28.05 -1.67 23.89
CA ALA A 331 28.03 -2.88 23.08
C ALA A 331 26.88 -2.87 22.06
N PHE A 332 25.69 -2.39 22.44
CA PHE A 332 24.58 -2.16 21.51
C PHE A 332 24.99 -1.21 20.38
N ALA A 333 25.46 -0.01 20.71
CA ALA A 333 25.82 1.00 19.71
C ALA A 333 26.94 0.53 18.78
N SER A 334 27.88 -0.27 19.29
CA SER A 334 28.96 -0.84 18.48
C SER A 334 28.49 -1.82 17.40
N VAL A 335 27.34 -2.45 17.59
CA VAL A 335 26.80 -3.47 16.67
C VAL A 335 25.67 -2.91 15.80
N PHE A 336 24.78 -2.11 16.36
CA PHE A 336 23.57 -1.63 15.66
C PHE A 336 23.60 -0.13 15.30
N GLY A 337 24.61 0.60 15.75
CA GLY A 337 24.69 2.05 15.59
C GLY A 337 23.80 2.80 16.58
N THR A 338 23.62 4.10 16.30
CA THR A 338 22.78 5.03 17.09
C THR A 338 21.86 5.78 16.13
N ASN A 339 20.74 6.30 16.65
CA ASN A 339 19.76 7.10 15.90
C ASN A 339 19.30 6.46 14.58
N PRO A 340 18.77 5.22 14.62
CA PRO A 340 18.39 4.54 13.40
C PRO A 340 17.15 5.18 12.77
N GLU A 341 17.14 5.27 11.44
CA GLU A 341 16.08 5.89 10.66
C GLU A 341 15.89 5.14 9.34
N GLU A 342 14.65 4.97 8.91
CA GLU A 342 14.29 4.36 7.62
C GLU A 342 13.17 5.14 6.92
N HIS A 343 13.20 5.18 5.59
CA HIS A 343 12.17 5.82 4.75
C HIS A 343 11.51 4.81 3.83
N LEU A 344 10.27 4.45 4.12
CA LEU A 344 9.58 3.33 3.48
C LEU A 344 8.15 3.72 3.17
N ARG A 345 7.70 3.44 1.94
CA ARG A 345 6.32 3.75 1.49
C ARG A 345 5.92 5.22 1.67
N GLY A 346 6.88 6.14 1.84
CA GLY A 346 6.65 7.57 2.13
C GLY A 346 6.44 7.90 3.62
N PHE A 347 6.57 6.91 4.51
CA PHE A 347 6.67 7.09 5.96
C PHE A 347 8.15 7.17 6.37
N ARG A 348 8.41 7.93 7.43
CA ARG A 348 9.68 7.88 8.16
C ARG A 348 9.51 7.00 9.40
N VAL A 349 10.40 6.05 9.65
CA VAL A 349 10.45 5.27 10.89
C VAL A 349 11.68 5.69 11.65
N LEU A 350 11.49 6.24 12.85
CA LEU A 350 12.53 6.96 13.58
C LEU A 350 12.75 6.36 14.97
N GLY A 351 13.97 5.87 15.22
CA GLY A 351 14.37 5.31 16.51
C GLY A 351 14.78 6.38 17.52
N VAL A 352 14.42 6.14 18.78
CA VAL A 352 14.70 7.01 19.91
C VAL A 352 15.28 6.20 21.06
N ASP A 353 16.43 6.63 21.57
CA ASP A 353 17.04 5.99 22.74
C ASP A 353 16.36 6.46 24.02
N THR A 354 15.60 5.55 24.61
CA THR A 354 14.98 5.75 25.93
C THR A 354 15.55 4.81 26.97
N SER A 355 16.60 4.06 26.68
CA SER A 355 17.22 3.10 27.61
C SER A 355 17.57 3.67 29.00
N PRO A 356 17.86 4.99 29.18
CA PRO A 356 18.02 5.59 30.51
C PRO A 356 16.71 5.81 31.29
N GLY A 357 15.54 5.57 30.69
CA GLY A 357 14.21 5.85 31.25
C GLY A 357 13.70 7.27 31.03
N SER A 358 14.51 8.14 30.40
CA SER A 358 14.13 9.50 30.00
C SER A 358 14.90 9.91 28.75
N LEU A 359 14.51 11.03 28.14
CA LEU A 359 15.25 11.63 27.01
C LEU A 359 16.26 12.65 27.52
N SER A 360 17.45 12.66 26.92
CA SER A 360 18.46 13.70 27.13
C SER A 360 18.08 14.97 26.37
N SER A 361 18.68 16.11 26.75
CA SER A 361 18.50 17.37 26.01
C SER A 361 18.97 17.25 24.56
N ASP A 362 20.09 16.56 24.32
CA ASP A 362 20.62 16.33 22.98
C ASP A 362 19.66 15.49 22.11
N GLU A 363 19.01 14.48 22.70
CA GLU A 363 18.04 13.64 22.00
C GLU A 363 16.75 14.42 21.70
N LEU A 364 16.27 15.26 22.62
CA LEU A 364 15.13 16.15 22.38
C LEU A 364 15.41 17.19 21.29
N GLU A 365 16.62 17.76 21.26
CA GLU A 365 17.04 18.70 20.21
C GLU A 365 17.13 18.00 18.84
N ARG A 366 17.71 16.79 18.80
CA ARG A 366 17.76 15.96 17.59
C ARG A 366 16.36 15.67 17.05
N LEU A 367 15.45 15.20 17.89
CA LEU A 367 14.08 14.91 17.49
C LEU A 367 13.34 16.15 16.99
N SER A 368 13.52 17.28 17.67
CA SER A 368 12.95 18.56 17.23
C SER A 368 13.45 18.96 15.85
N HIS A 369 14.75 18.76 15.56
CA HIS A 369 15.34 19.06 14.27
C HIS A 369 14.81 18.13 13.16
N GLU A 370 14.78 16.82 13.41
CA GLU A 370 14.32 15.84 12.41
C GLU A 370 12.84 15.99 12.10
N LEU A 371 12.00 16.20 13.11
CA LEU A 371 10.55 16.37 12.97
C LEU A 371 10.14 17.74 12.43
N ALA A 372 11.06 18.71 12.31
CA ALA A 372 10.79 19.99 11.67
C ALA A 372 10.47 19.85 10.18
N THR A 373 10.95 18.78 9.53
CA THR A 373 10.60 18.43 8.15
C THR A 373 9.67 17.22 8.16
N PRO A 374 8.41 17.35 7.70
CA PRO A 374 7.47 16.23 7.70
C PRO A 374 7.79 15.21 6.61
N ALA A 375 7.55 13.93 6.89
CA ALA A 375 7.52 12.87 5.90
C ALA A 375 6.18 12.89 5.14
N PRO A 376 6.14 12.47 3.85
CA PRO A 376 4.93 12.54 3.02
C PRO A 376 3.66 11.93 3.63
N TYR A 377 3.81 10.82 4.37
CA TYR A 377 2.69 10.14 5.03
C TYR A 377 2.82 10.05 6.55
N GLY A 378 3.75 10.81 7.14
CA GLY A 378 3.96 10.89 8.57
C GLY A 378 5.14 10.07 9.08
N THR A 379 5.43 10.25 10.36
CA THR A 379 6.55 9.63 11.06
C THR A 379 6.06 8.62 12.10
N VAL A 380 6.65 7.42 12.13
CA VAL A 380 6.46 6.41 13.18
C VAL A 380 7.66 6.48 14.11
N VAL A 381 7.44 6.86 15.36
CA VAL A 381 8.48 6.87 16.39
C VAL A 381 8.61 5.49 17.02
N VAL A 382 9.83 5.00 17.17
CA VAL A 382 10.17 3.71 17.76
C VAL A 382 11.02 3.95 19.01
N MET A 383 10.59 3.46 20.15
CA MET A 383 11.25 3.66 21.44
C MET A 383 11.08 2.43 22.35
N HIS A 384 11.70 2.40 23.52
CA HIS A 384 11.53 1.30 24.48
C HIS A 384 10.50 1.64 25.55
N HIS A 385 10.70 2.72 26.32
CA HIS A 385 9.80 3.10 27.41
C HIS A 385 8.56 3.84 26.87
N PRO A 386 7.34 3.33 27.05
CA PRO A 386 6.13 3.99 26.57
C PRO A 386 5.92 5.35 27.26
N PRO A 387 5.44 6.40 26.56
CA PRO A 387 5.11 7.70 27.16
C PRO A 387 3.71 7.72 27.82
N VAL A 388 3.14 6.54 28.06
CA VAL A 388 1.83 6.35 28.68
C VAL A 388 1.98 5.37 29.85
N PRO A 389 1.34 5.63 31.00
CA PRO A 389 1.44 4.76 32.17
C PRO A 389 0.77 3.40 31.90
N SER A 390 1.36 2.33 32.44
CA SER A 390 0.72 1.01 32.47
C SER A 390 -0.37 0.98 33.56
N PRO A 391 -1.51 0.30 33.34
CA PRO A 391 -2.48 0.04 34.40
C PRO A 391 -2.00 -0.99 35.43
N ALA A 392 -0.93 -1.74 35.15
CA ALA A 392 -0.39 -2.74 36.07
C ALA A 392 0.30 -2.05 37.26
N ALA A 393 -0.13 -2.35 38.48
CA ALA A 393 0.38 -1.72 39.69
C ALA A 393 1.90 -1.87 39.84
N THR A 394 2.45 -3.02 39.45
CA THR A 394 3.87 -3.35 39.46
C THR A 394 4.73 -2.51 38.52
N LEU A 395 4.13 -1.83 37.54
CA LEU A 395 4.81 -0.98 36.54
C LEU A 395 4.55 0.52 36.75
N THR A 396 3.95 0.91 37.87
CA THR A 396 3.71 2.32 38.19
C THR A 396 5.03 3.10 38.24
N GLY A 397 5.13 4.18 37.45
CA GLY A 397 6.33 5.02 37.40
C GLY A 397 7.49 4.42 36.58
N ARG A 398 7.20 3.41 35.75
CA ARG A 398 8.17 2.78 34.82
C ARG A 398 7.98 3.23 33.36
N GLU A 399 6.94 4.02 33.09
CA GLU A 399 6.80 4.76 31.84
C GLU A 399 7.94 5.78 31.64
N LEU A 400 8.01 6.38 30.44
CA LEU A 400 8.99 7.42 30.14
C LEU A 400 8.89 8.58 31.14
N ALA A 401 9.97 8.85 31.86
CA ALA A 401 10.03 9.98 32.77
C ALA A 401 10.13 11.31 32.01
N ARG A 402 9.52 12.37 32.56
CA ARG A 402 9.47 13.73 31.95
C ARG A 402 8.91 13.72 30.52
N ALA A 403 7.85 12.93 30.31
CA ALA A 403 7.22 12.80 29.01
C ALA A 403 6.66 14.13 28.47
N ASP A 404 6.38 15.12 29.32
CA ASP A 404 5.97 16.46 28.90
C ASP A 404 6.98 17.16 27.97
N GLU A 405 8.28 16.94 28.19
CA GLU A 405 9.34 17.43 27.28
C GLU A 405 9.22 16.77 25.90
N PHE A 406 8.91 15.47 25.86
CA PHE A 406 8.65 14.75 24.60
C PHE A 406 7.35 15.20 23.92
N ALA A 407 6.28 15.44 24.69
CA ALA A 407 5.02 15.96 24.16
C ALA A 407 5.19 17.32 23.46
N ALA A 408 6.08 18.18 23.98
CA ALA A 408 6.40 19.46 23.36
C ALA A 408 7.06 19.29 21.98
N VAL A 409 7.93 18.30 21.82
CA VAL A 409 8.58 17.96 20.54
C VAL A 409 7.57 17.41 19.53
N LEU A 410 6.60 16.60 19.98
CA LEU A 410 5.56 16.03 19.11
C LEU A 410 4.54 17.07 18.63
N HIS A 411 4.38 18.18 19.34
CA HIS A 411 3.37 19.17 19.03
C HIS A 411 3.58 19.81 17.65
N GLY A 412 2.61 19.63 16.75
CA GLY A 412 2.68 20.16 15.39
C GLY A 412 3.58 19.36 14.44
N SER A 413 4.17 18.25 14.90
CA SER A 413 4.91 17.31 14.06
C SER A 413 3.98 16.42 13.21
N ASP A 414 4.58 15.64 12.30
CA ASP A 414 3.89 14.65 11.48
C ASP A 414 3.85 13.24 12.09
N VAL A 415 4.15 13.11 13.38
CA VAL A 415 4.19 11.80 14.04
C VAL A 415 2.80 11.18 14.08
N THR A 416 2.65 10.01 13.44
CA THR A 416 1.38 9.30 13.29
C THR A 416 1.22 8.12 14.24
N ALA A 417 2.32 7.60 14.80
CA ALA A 417 2.32 6.47 15.70
C ALA A 417 3.58 6.44 16.57
N ILE A 418 3.47 5.91 17.77
CA ILE A 418 4.60 5.57 18.65
C ILE A 418 4.55 4.06 18.93
N LEU A 419 5.64 3.35 18.64
CA LEU A 419 5.81 1.93 18.94
C LEU A 419 6.79 1.79 20.12
N ALA A 420 6.36 1.08 21.16
CA ALA A 420 7.13 0.90 22.39
C ALA A 420 7.12 -0.55 22.91
N GLY A 421 7.89 -0.82 23.95
CA GLY A 421 8.07 -2.13 24.59
C GLY A 421 7.94 -2.04 26.12
N HIS A 422 8.86 -2.68 26.84
CA HIS A 422 9.13 -2.49 28.27
C HIS A 422 8.10 -3.09 29.25
N PHE A 423 6.81 -3.05 28.93
CA PHE A 423 5.76 -3.50 29.85
C PHE A 423 5.46 -5.00 29.82
N HIS A 424 5.99 -5.71 28.82
CA HIS A 424 5.78 -7.16 28.66
C HIS A 424 4.31 -7.57 28.53
N HIS A 425 3.45 -6.67 28.07
CA HIS A 425 2.08 -6.96 27.67
C HIS A 425 1.64 -6.00 26.56
N PRO A 426 0.83 -6.46 25.59
CA PRO A 426 0.27 -5.57 24.59
C PRO A 426 -0.61 -4.49 25.23
N MET A 427 -0.40 -3.23 24.85
CA MET A 427 -1.22 -2.12 25.32
C MET A 427 -1.37 -1.05 24.22
N ALA A 428 -2.58 -0.50 24.08
CA ALA A 428 -2.82 0.66 23.25
C ALA A 428 -3.10 1.89 24.13
N GLY A 429 -2.61 3.05 23.71
CA GLY A 429 -2.84 4.33 24.38
C GLY A 429 -2.82 5.49 23.39
N VAL A 430 -2.98 6.70 23.91
CA VAL A 430 -2.82 7.95 23.15
C VAL A 430 -1.97 8.90 23.98
N PHE A 431 -0.96 9.48 23.37
CA PHE A 431 -0.04 10.44 24.00
C PHE A 431 0.09 11.68 23.12
N ALA A 432 -0.18 12.87 23.66
CA ALA A 432 -0.16 14.13 22.90
C ALA A 432 -0.97 14.09 21.58
N GLY A 433 -2.06 13.30 21.54
CA GLY A 433 -2.88 13.10 20.34
C GLY A 433 -2.36 12.03 19.37
N VAL A 434 -1.20 11.45 19.64
CA VAL A 434 -0.56 10.39 18.84
C VAL A 434 -0.93 9.01 19.40
N PRO A 435 -1.40 8.06 18.55
CA PRO A 435 -1.59 6.67 18.96
C PRO A 435 -0.28 6.02 19.43
N VAL A 436 -0.33 5.34 20.58
CA VAL A 436 0.78 4.56 21.13
C VAL A 436 0.41 3.08 21.10
N TRP A 437 1.30 2.26 20.57
CA TRP A 437 1.21 0.80 20.66
C TRP A 437 2.43 0.24 21.40
N VAL A 438 2.17 -0.35 22.55
CA VAL A 438 3.15 -1.11 23.32
C VAL A 438 3.04 -2.57 22.90
N GLY A 439 4.14 -3.10 22.37
CA GLY A 439 4.22 -4.47 21.90
C GLY A 439 4.16 -5.48 23.04
N GLY A 440 3.74 -6.71 22.70
CA GLY A 440 3.99 -7.85 23.58
C GLY A 440 5.49 -8.16 23.69
N SER A 441 5.86 -8.96 24.69
CA SER A 441 7.23 -9.41 24.90
C SER A 441 7.46 -10.78 24.29
N LEU A 442 8.63 -10.97 23.69
CA LEU A 442 9.10 -12.30 23.28
C LEU A 442 9.64 -13.11 24.46
N ALA A 443 9.92 -12.52 25.61
CA ALA A 443 10.43 -13.25 26.77
C ALA A 443 9.33 -13.82 27.66
N TYR A 444 8.31 -13.05 28.02
CA TYR A 444 7.18 -13.51 28.84
C TYR A 444 6.06 -12.47 28.84
N LEU A 445 4.82 -12.91 29.13
CA LEU A 445 3.69 -12.03 29.36
C LEU A 445 3.58 -11.70 30.85
N GLN A 446 3.53 -10.42 31.22
CA GLN A 446 3.31 -10.00 32.61
C GLN A 446 1.82 -9.98 32.96
N ASP A 447 1.45 -10.53 34.12
CA ASP A 447 0.07 -10.47 34.62
C ASP A 447 -0.25 -9.07 35.16
N ILE A 448 -1.17 -8.39 34.47
CA ILE A 448 -1.64 -7.06 34.85
C ILE A 448 -2.58 -7.07 36.07
N GLY A 449 -3.17 -8.22 36.40
CA GLY A 449 -4.14 -8.37 37.49
C GLY A 449 -3.50 -8.61 38.86
N THR A 450 -2.20 -8.87 38.90
CA THR A 450 -1.49 -9.15 40.15
C THR A 450 -1.33 -7.87 40.99
N PRO A 451 -1.58 -7.92 42.31
CA PRO A 451 -1.36 -6.79 43.21
C PRO A 451 0.09 -6.26 43.16
N GLY A 452 0.29 -4.98 43.47
CA GLY A 452 1.58 -4.30 43.32
C GLY A 452 2.73 -4.81 44.22
N ASP A 453 2.49 -5.79 45.09
CA ASP A 453 3.50 -6.42 45.94
C ASP A 453 4.12 -7.69 45.31
N SER A 454 3.58 -8.16 44.19
CA SER A 454 3.94 -9.43 43.58
C SER A 454 4.05 -9.30 42.05
N LEU A 455 5.04 -9.95 41.45
CA LEU A 455 5.18 -10.03 39.99
C LEU A 455 4.85 -11.45 39.53
N VAL A 456 3.87 -11.58 38.65
CA VAL A 456 3.53 -12.85 38.00
C VAL A 456 3.76 -12.73 36.50
N ALA A 457 4.36 -13.77 35.92
CA ALA A 457 4.69 -13.85 34.52
C ALA A 457 4.25 -15.20 33.93
N PHE A 458 3.82 -15.19 32.67
CA PHE A 458 3.43 -16.37 31.92
C PHE A 458 4.38 -16.59 30.74
N ASP A 459 4.69 -17.85 30.46
CA ASP A 459 5.39 -18.25 29.25
C ASP A 459 4.45 -18.22 28.03
N ASP A 460 4.02 -17.01 27.67
CA ASP A 460 3.11 -16.72 26.56
C ASP A 460 3.66 -15.58 25.69
N PRO A 461 4.72 -15.84 24.90
CA PRO A 461 5.35 -14.82 24.08
C PRO A 461 4.44 -14.36 22.95
N ALA A 462 4.45 -13.05 22.70
CA ALA A 462 3.69 -12.43 21.63
C ALA A 462 4.50 -11.38 20.90
N TYR A 463 4.12 -11.12 19.66
CA TYR A 463 4.62 -10.01 18.84
C TYR A 463 3.43 -9.24 18.28
N SER A 464 3.68 -8.17 17.52
CA SER A 464 2.60 -7.38 16.92
C SER A 464 2.79 -7.21 15.42
N LEU A 465 1.67 -7.16 14.70
CA LEU A 465 1.60 -6.61 13.36
C LEU A 465 0.96 -5.24 13.45
N VAL A 466 1.68 -4.20 13.03
CA VAL A 466 1.19 -2.82 13.05
C VAL A 466 1.10 -2.30 11.62
N GLN A 467 -0.03 -1.69 11.26
CA GLN A 467 -0.25 -1.06 9.98
C GLN A 467 -0.52 0.43 10.19
N CYS A 468 0.33 1.26 9.61
CA CYS A 468 0.19 2.71 9.64
C CYS A 468 -0.30 3.19 8.27
N SER A 469 -1.34 4.01 8.26
CA SER A 469 -1.92 4.62 7.06
C SER A 469 -2.40 6.04 7.38
N ARG A 470 -2.76 6.84 6.37
CA ARG A 470 -3.39 8.14 6.60
C ARG A 470 -4.73 8.06 7.32
N SER A 471 -5.40 6.91 7.25
CA SER A 471 -6.69 6.67 7.91
C SER A 471 -6.56 6.27 9.38
N GLY A 472 -5.34 6.04 9.85
CA GLY A 472 -5.04 5.68 11.23
C GLY A 472 -4.09 4.50 11.33
N VAL A 473 -3.88 4.08 12.58
CA VAL A 473 -2.98 2.99 12.98
C VAL A 473 -3.82 1.80 13.44
N ARG A 474 -3.48 0.61 12.95
CA ARG A 474 -4.08 -0.65 13.40
C ARG A 474 -2.97 -1.54 13.93
N ALA A 475 -3.20 -2.17 15.06
CA ALA A 475 -2.26 -3.11 15.64
C ALA A 475 -2.96 -4.40 16.04
N LEU A 476 -2.31 -5.53 15.74
CA LEU A 476 -2.78 -6.86 16.08
C LEU A 476 -1.70 -7.56 16.90
N PRO A 477 -1.97 -7.89 18.18
CA PRO A 477 -1.10 -8.80 18.93
C PRO A 477 -1.24 -10.22 18.36
N VAL A 478 -0.12 -10.88 18.17
CA VAL A 478 -0.03 -12.23 17.64
C VAL A 478 0.71 -13.08 18.65
N ALA A 479 0.01 -14.06 19.22
CA ALA A 479 0.64 -15.08 20.04
C ALA A 479 1.64 -15.88 19.20
N LEU A 480 2.85 -16.09 19.71
CA LEU A 480 3.85 -16.92 19.05
C LEU A 480 3.45 -18.40 19.07
N ARG A 481 2.64 -18.80 20.06
CA ARG A 481 2.07 -20.14 20.16
C ARG A 481 0.76 -20.22 19.38
N THR A 482 0.63 -21.25 18.56
CA THR A 482 -0.64 -21.57 17.92
C THR A 482 -1.57 -22.20 18.96
N PRO A 483 -2.72 -21.59 19.30
CA PRO A 483 -3.69 -22.22 20.20
C PRO A 483 -4.31 -23.45 19.55
N GLU A 484 -5.02 -24.25 20.35
CA GLU A 484 -5.77 -25.40 19.84
C GLU A 484 -6.78 -24.95 18.77
N VAL A 485 -6.80 -25.65 17.63
CA VAL A 485 -7.65 -25.28 16.49
C VAL A 485 -9.08 -25.72 16.77
N LEU A 486 -9.98 -24.76 17.02
CA LEU A 486 -11.40 -25.04 17.22
C LEU A 486 -12.12 -25.44 15.92
N PHE A 487 -11.79 -24.81 14.79
CA PHE A 487 -12.33 -25.17 13.48
C PHE A 487 -11.38 -24.72 12.36
N ARG A 488 -11.47 -25.39 11.21
CA ARG A 488 -10.89 -24.92 9.94
C ARG A 488 -12.01 -24.75 8.94
N SER A 489 -12.32 -23.52 8.59
CA SER A 489 -13.17 -23.21 7.45
C SER A 489 -12.33 -22.55 6.39
N SER A 490 -12.23 -23.15 5.21
CA SER A 490 -11.84 -22.37 4.03
C SER A 490 -12.98 -21.38 3.78
N PRO A 491 -12.73 -20.06 3.71
CA PRO A 491 -13.76 -19.16 3.25
C PRO A 491 -14.12 -19.62 1.82
N THR A 492 -15.27 -20.26 1.67
CA THR A 492 -15.93 -20.32 0.39
C THR A 492 -16.14 -18.86 0.04
N LEU A 493 -15.32 -18.33 -0.87
CA LEU A 493 -15.73 -17.19 -1.68
C LEU A 493 -16.95 -17.69 -2.45
N THR A 494 -18.12 -17.67 -1.81
CA THR A 494 -19.40 -17.71 -2.49
C THR A 494 -19.46 -16.41 -3.27
N VAL A 495 -18.86 -16.44 -4.46
CA VAL A 495 -19.38 -15.67 -5.58
C VAL A 495 -20.77 -16.27 -5.77
N ALA A 496 -21.79 -15.60 -5.22
CA ALA A 496 -23.16 -16.03 -5.38
C ALA A 496 -23.42 -16.15 -6.88
N SER A 497 -23.80 -17.36 -7.28
CA SER A 497 -24.08 -17.82 -8.66
C SER A 497 -25.06 -16.94 -9.41
#